data_AF-A0A0W7X3A9-F1
#
_entry.id   AF-A0A0W7X3A9-F1
#
_cell.length_a   1.000
_cell.length_b   1.000
_cell.length_c   1.000
_cell.angle_alpha   90.00
_cell.angle_beta   90.00
_cell.angle_gamma   90.00
#
_symmetry.space_group_name_H-M   'P 1'
#
loop_
_entity.id
_entity.type
_entity.pdbx_description
1 polymer ?
#
loop_
_entity_poly.entity_id
_entity_poly.type
_entity_poly.pdbx_seq_one_letter_code
_entity_poly.pdbx_strand_id
1 'polypeptide(L)'
;MPRFKALGAGDGGISGNGTPRVRLRWWTELPLILLVYGAYSAGRLLARGDVTTAVDHGLSLLRIEKAVHLNLEHPLNRLFTAHASLGVPADFWYASLHYLVTPLILIWMFRSKAVHYAAARTWLMVSTLIGLIGFTLMPTCPPRLLDAKHGFVDTMAQYSDWGWWGGQASAPRGLGGMTNQYAAMPSLHVGWSLWCGVMLWKYGRTPLAKAVGVIYPLFTTIVVMGTANHYFLDAVAGVAVMGVGLLLVKPVRRAADRIKGRLRPVAAVAGGGRSAATGQRSADAPAASSATESSIVSAGCQTSAGERIPHQRKLGAGPGGKSADGPGTGPRGSKDAGPAGSAALDGFGDGAAAAARGAART
;
A
#
# COMPACT_ATOMS: atom_id res chain seq x y z
N MET A 1 2.52 49.20 14.67
CA MET A 1 1.28 49.30 15.49
C MET A 1 0.61 50.62 15.13
N PRO A 2 -0.73 50.77 14.97
CA PRO A 2 -1.90 49.95 15.37
C PRO A 2 -2.72 49.48 14.12
N ARG A 3 -3.98 49.02 14.18
CA ARG A 3 -4.63 47.86 14.80
C ARG A 3 -5.87 47.55 13.93
N PHE A 4 -6.19 46.27 13.76
CA PHE A 4 -7.34 45.68 13.06
C PHE A 4 -8.71 46.36 13.30
N LYS A 5 -9.56 46.41 12.26
CA LYS A 5 -10.93 45.87 12.34
C LYS A 5 -11.51 45.51 10.96
N ALA A 6 -12.16 44.35 10.94
CA ALA A 6 -12.75 43.68 9.80
C ALA A 6 -14.01 44.37 9.25
N LEU A 7 -14.12 44.44 7.93
CA LEU A 7 -15.40 44.51 7.23
C LEU A 7 -15.90 43.08 7.02
N GLY A 8 -17.04 42.77 7.65
CA GLY A 8 -17.86 41.63 7.28
C GLY A 8 -18.75 42.01 6.10
N ALA A 9 -18.45 41.47 4.93
CA ALA A 9 -19.41 41.31 3.86
C ALA A 9 -20.01 39.90 4.02
N GLY A 10 -21.31 39.83 4.27
CA GLY A 10 -22.05 38.61 4.04
C GLY A 10 -22.18 38.39 2.53
N ASP A 11 -21.92 37.19 2.06
CA ASP A 11 -22.56 36.73 0.84
C ASP A 11 -22.62 35.21 0.79
N GLY A 12 -23.74 34.72 0.27
CA GLY A 12 -23.90 33.42 -0.36
C GLY A 12 -23.45 32.19 0.41
N GLY A 13 -24.41 31.49 1.02
CA GLY A 13 -24.30 30.07 1.26
C GLY A 13 -24.00 29.33 -0.04
N ILE A 14 -22.72 29.05 -0.29
CA ILE A 14 -22.32 28.04 -1.26
C ILE A 14 -22.61 26.72 -0.57
N SER A 15 -23.78 26.15 -0.85
CA SER A 15 -24.03 24.73 -0.68
C SER A 15 -22.93 23.99 -1.41
N GLY A 16 -21.89 23.62 -0.67
CA GLY A 16 -20.77 22.86 -1.21
C GLY A 16 -21.34 21.58 -1.80
N ASN A 17 -21.32 21.49 -3.13
CA ASN A 17 -21.47 20.24 -3.86
C ASN A 17 -20.40 19.31 -3.31
N GLY A 18 -20.77 18.52 -2.29
CA GLY A 18 -19.91 17.54 -1.67
C GLY A 18 -19.53 16.55 -2.75
N THR A 19 -18.32 16.66 -3.28
CA THR A 19 -17.73 15.64 -4.15
C THR A 19 -17.98 14.29 -3.48
N PRO A 20 -18.62 13.32 -4.16
CA PRO A 20 -18.97 12.05 -3.54
C PRO A 20 -17.75 11.45 -2.86
N ARG A 21 -17.79 11.35 -1.52
CA ARG A 21 -16.72 10.68 -0.79
C ARG A 21 -16.72 9.23 -1.24
N VAL A 22 -15.70 8.84 -2.00
CA VAL A 22 -15.48 7.45 -2.41
C VAL A 22 -15.33 6.62 -1.13
N ARG A 23 -16.41 5.93 -0.71
CA ARG A 23 -16.40 5.04 0.45
C ARG A 23 -15.70 3.75 0.06
N LEU A 24 -14.42 3.66 0.39
CA LEU A 24 -13.68 2.40 0.34
C LEU A 24 -14.16 1.47 1.46
N ARG A 25 -14.33 0.20 1.13
CA ARG A 25 -14.82 -0.83 2.05
C ARG A 25 -13.67 -1.77 2.34
N TRP A 26 -13.10 -1.73 3.55
CA TRP A 26 -11.89 -2.50 3.90
C TRP A 26 -12.03 -4.01 3.64
N TRP A 27 -13.24 -4.56 3.78
CA TRP A 27 -13.50 -5.96 3.55
C TRP A 27 -13.35 -6.39 2.08
N THR A 28 -13.35 -5.45 1.12
CA THR A 28 -13.04 -5.78 -0.28
C THR A 28 -11.56 -6.11 -0.49
N GLU A 29 -10.71 -5.85 0.51
CA GLU A 29 -9.29 -6.20 0.47
C GLU A 29 -9.04 -7.65 0.90
N LEU A 30 -9.91 -8.25 1.73
CA LEU A 30 -9.73 -9.62 2.24
C LEU A 30 -9.67 -10.67 1.11
N PRO A 31 -10.59 -10.68 0.11
CA PRO A 31 -10.51 -11.64 -0.99
C PRO A 31 -9.24 -11.48 -1.84
N LEU A 32 -8.69 -10.26 -1.91
CA LEU A 32 -7.49 -9.97 -2.70
C LEU A 32 -6.23 -10.45 -2.00
N ILE A 33 -6.17 -10.26 -0.67
CA ILE A 33 -5.12 -10.86 0.16
C ILE A 33 -5.19 -12.37 0.05
N LEU A 34 -6.38 -12.96 0.15
CA LEU A 34 -6.57 -14.41 0.02
C LEU A 34 -6.16 -14.92 -1.37
N LEU A 35 -6.48 -14.18 -2.44
CA LEU A 35 -6.06 -14.52 -3.80
C LEU A 35 -4.53 -14.54 -3.94
N VAL A 36 -3.85 -13.48 -3.47
CA VAL A 36 -2.40 -13.39 -3.54
C VAL A 36 -1.74 -14.48 -2.67
N TYR A 37 -2.26 -14.71 -1.46
CA TYR A 37 -1.78 -15.77 -0.57
C TYR A 37 -1.99 -17.17 -1.17
N GLY A 38 -3.14 -17.41 -1.79
CA GLY A 38 -3.45 -18.66 -2.49
C GLY A 38 -2.54 -18.87 -3.69
N ALA A 39 -2.33 -17.85 -4.52
CA ALA A 39 -1.42 -17.91 -5.66
C ALA A 39 0.04 -18.16 -5.22
N TYR A 40 0.49 -17.50 -4.15
CA TYR A 40 1.81 -17.73 -3.57
C TYR A 40 1.96 -19.17 -3.06
N SER A 41 0.95 -19.67 -2.34
CA SER A 41 0.95 -21.02 -1.78
C SER A 41 0.95 -22.08 -2.90
N ALA A 42 0.15 -21.88 -3.95
CA ALA A 42 0.12 -22.76 -5.11
C ALA A 42 1.45 -22.76 -5.86
N GLY A 43 2.01 -21.59 -6.17
CA GLY A 43 3.32 -21.50 -6.84
C GLY A 43 4.44 -22.14 -6.02
N ARG A 44 4.42 -21.98 -4.68
CA ARG A 44 5.37 -22.66 -3.78
C ARG A 44 5.22 -24.17 -3.84
N LEU A 45 4.00 -24.71 -3.92
CA LEU A 45 3.80 -26.16 -4.04
C LEU A 45 4.30 -26.70 -5.38
N LEU A 46 4.10 -25.94 -6.47
CA LEU A 46 4.55 -26.31 -7.81
C LEU A 46 6.07 -26.23 -7.98
N ALA A 47 6.72 -25.26 -7.33
CA ALA A 47 8.17 -25.07 -7.37
C ALA A 47 8.96 -26.00 -6.43
N ARG A 48 8.28 -26.79 -5.58
CA ARG A 48 8.94 -27.78 -4.72
C ARG A 48 9.43 -28.95 -5.56
N GLY A 49 10.75 -29.16 -5.59
CA GLY A 49 11.35 -30.40 -6.08
C GLY A 49 12.52 -30.22 -7.06
N ASP A 50 12.74 -29.02 -7.59
CA ASP A 50 13.74 -28.82 -8.64
C ASP A 50 14.84 -27.82 -8.24
N VAL A 51 15.61 -28.22 -7.22
CA VAL A 51 16.76 -27.42 -6.74
C VAL A 51 17.85 -27.35 -7.81
N THR A 52 18.05 -28.42 -8.57
CA THR A 52 19.05 -28.50 -9.64
C THR A 52 18.79 -27.48 -10.73
N THR A 53 17.57 -27.41 -11.28
CA THR A 53 17.23 -26.40 -12.28
C THR A 53 17.28 -24.99 -11.70
N ALA A 54 16.90 -24.80 -10.43
CA ALA A 54 17.05 -23.49 -9.80
C ALA A 54 18.52 -23.03 -9.72
N VAL A 55 19.43 -23.94 -9.38
CA VAL A 55 20.88 -23.68 -9.38
C VAL A 55 21.37 -23.38 -10.79
N ASP A 56 20.95 -24.15 -11.80
CA ASP A 56 21.34 -23.92 -13.19
C ASP A 56 20.87 -22.55 -13.72
N HIS A 57 19.64 -22.14 -13.37
CA HIS A 57 19.16 -20.79 -13.69
C HIS A 57 20.01 -19.72 -12.99
N GLY A 58 20.30 -19.86 -11.70
CA GLY A 58 21.15 -18.92 -10.95
C GLY A 58 22.56 -18.81 -11.56
N LEU A 59 23.18 -19.93 -11.90
CA LEU A 59 24.48 -19.96 -12.57
C LEU A 59 24.42 -19.36 -13.98
N SER A 60 23.31 -19.53 -14.70
CA SER A 60 23.11 -18.92 -16.01
C SER A 60 23.04 -17.39 -15.92
N LEU A 61 22.31 -16.86 -14.95
CA LEU A 61 22.27 -15.42 -14.66
C LEU A 61 23.68 -14.89 -14.33
N LEU A 62 24.38 -15.55 -13.41
CA LEU A 62 25.74 -15.17 -13.03
C LEU A 62 26.71 -15.18 -14.23
N ARG A 63 26.57 -16.14 -15.14
CA ARG A 63 27.38 -16.18 -16.38
C ARG A 63 27.04 -15.01 -17.31
N ILE A 64 25.76 -14.69 -17.48
CA ILE A 64 25.32 -13.56 -18.31
C ILE A 64 25.87 -12.26 -17.74
N GLU A 65 25.70 -12.01 -16.44
CA GLU A 65 26.19 -10.82 -15.75
C GLU A 65 27.71 -10.65 -15.90
N LYS A 66 28.47 -11.72 -15.66
CA LYS A 66 29.93 -11.74 -15.88
C LYS A 66 30.32 -11.49 -17.33
N ALA A 67 29.57 -12.03 -18.30
CA ALA A 67 29.84 -11.83 -19.73
C ALA A 67 29.64 -10.36 -20.16
N VAL A 68 28.73 -9.63 -19.50
CA VAL A 68 28.52 -8.19 -19.73
C VAL A 68 29.28 -7.30 -18.73
N HIS A 69 30.19 -7.88 -17.95
CA HIS A 69 30.98 -7.21 -16.92
C HIS A 69 30.14 -6.48 -15.83
N LEU A 70 28.91 -6.93 -15.60
CA LEU A 70 28.12 -6.54 -14.45
C LEU A 70 28.44 -7.51 -13.32
N ASN A 71 29.12 -7.03 -12.29
CA ASN A 71 29.48 -7.83 -11.12
C ASN A 71 29.33 -6.97 -9.87
N LEU A 72 28.13 -6.41 -9.67
CA LEU A 72 27.87 -5.44 -8.61
C LEU A 72 27.63 -6.14 -7.28
N GLU A 73 27.05 -7.34 -7.33
CA GLU A 73 26.68 -8.16 -6.18
C GLU A 73 27.90 -8.72 -5.44
N HIS A 74 28.98 -9.14 -6.11
CA HIS A 74 30.22 -9.60 -5.44
C HIS A 74 30.88 -8.56 -4.53
N PRO A 75 31.24 -7.36 -5.00
CA PRO A 75 31.89 -6.36 -4.17
C PRO A 75 30.97 -5.85 -3.07
N LEU A 76 29.66 -5.73 -3.33
CA LEU A 76 28.69 -5.36 -2.31
C LEU A 76 28.58 -6.44 -1.23
N ASN A 77 28.50 -7.71 -1.61
CA ASN A 77 28.42 -8.81 -0.65
C ASN A 77 29.67 -8.91 0.23
N ARG A 78 30.86 -8.75 -0.37
CA ARG A 78 32.10 -8.63 0.40
C ARG A 78 32.09 -7.45 1.37
N LEU A 79 31.58 -6.30 0.96
CA LEU A 79 31.51 -5.12 1.84
C LEU A 79 30.63 -5.37 3.07
N PHE A 80 29.49 -6.02 2.87
CA PHE A 80 28.48 -6.26 3.91
C PHE A 80 28.89 -7.39 4.85
N THR A 81 29.61 -8.39 4.35
CA THR A 81 30.11 -9.53 5.13
C THR A 81 31.38 -9.19 5.91
N ALA A 82 32.18 -8.24 5.42
CA ALA A 82 33.36 -7.72 6.12
C ALA A 82 33.00 -6.75 7.26
N HIS A 83 31.89 -6.03 7.15
CA HIS A 83 31.50 -5.00 8.13
C HIS A 83 30.12 -5.29 8.72
N ALA A 84 30.09 -5.85 9.93
CA ALA A 84 28.84 -6.16 10.64
C ALA A 84 27.94 -4.92 10.83
N SER A 85 28.51 -3.72 10.93
CA SER A 85 27.76 -2.45 11.00
C SER A 85 26.94 -2.15 9.74
N LEU A 86 27.26 -2.76 8.60
CA LEU A 86 26.50 -2.68 7.36
C LEU A 86 25.65 -3.95 7.16
N GLY A 87 26.23 -5.12 7.38
CA GLY A 87 25.56 -6.42 7.20
C GLY A 87 24.34 -6.60 8.07
N VAL A 88 24.46 -6.39 9.40
CA VAL A 88 23.35 -6.61 10.34
C VAL A 88 22.15 -5.70 10.04
N PRO A 89 22.30 -4.36 9.87
CA PRO A 89 21.15 -3.52 9.50
C PRO A 89 20.56 -3.85 8.13
N ALA A 90 21.38 -4.23 7.15
CA ALA A 90 20.91 -4.65 5.83
C ALA A 90 20.07 -5.93 5.91
N ASP A 91 20.47 -6.85 6.77
CA ASP A 91 19.76 -8.09 7.02
C ASP A 91 18.39 -7.85 7.68
N PHE A 92 18.33 -6.98 8.69
CA PHE A 92 17.04 -6.51 9.24
C PHE A 92 16.20 -5.79 8.19
N TRP A 93 16.84 -4.99 7.33
CA TRP A 93 16.15 -4.27 6.26
C TRP A 93 15.47 -5.24 5.31
N TYR A 94 16.22 -6.23 4.82
CA TYR A 94 15.75 -7.29 3.95
C TYR A 94 14.63 -8.12 4.60
N ALA A 95 14.76 -8.46 5.88
CA ALA A 95 13.80 -9.32 6.56
C ALA A 95 12.47 -8.63 6.92
N SER A 96 12.42 -7.29 6.98
CA SER A 96 11.28 -6.58 7.61
C SER A 96 10.60 -5.51 6.77
N LEU A 97 11.33 -4.71 6.00
CA LEU A 97 10.80 -3.45 5.50
C LEU A 97 9.68 -3.66 4.47
N HIS A 98 9.72 -4.71 3.66
CA HIS A 98 8.64 -5.00 2.70
C HIS A 98 7.32 -5.39 3.39
N TYR A 99 7.40 -6.06 4.56
CA TYR A 99 6.24 -6.41 5.39
C TYR A 99 5.68 -5.21 6.17
N LEU A 100 6.46 -4.15 6.35
CA LEU A 100 6.04 -2.96 7.11
C LEU A 100 5.68 -1.79 6.20
N VAL A 101 6.61 -1.37 5.32
CA VAL A 101 6.45 -0.17 4.49
C VAL A 101 5.32 -0.33 3.49
N THR A 102 5.22 -1.48 2.82
CA THR A 102 4.17 -1.67 1.79
C THR A 102 2.77 -1.56 2.39
N PRO A 103 2.44 -2.25 3.51
CA PRO A 103 1.15 -2.03 4.18
C PRO A 103 0.96 -0.60 4.70
N LEU A 104 1.99 0.04 5.26
CA LEU A 104 1.89 1.41 5.74
C LEU A 104 1.51 2.39 4.60
N ILE A 105 2.15 2.27 3.44
CA ILE A 105 1.83 3.08 2.26
C ILE A 105 0.43 2.77 1.73
N LEU A 106 0.02 1.49 1.72
CA LEU A 106 -1.35 1.11 1.36
C LEU A 106 -2.39 1.72 2.30
N ILE A 107 -2.18 1.65 3.62
CA ILE A 107 -3.05 2.24 4.64
C ILE A 107 -3.11 3.76 4.48
N TRP A 108 -1.97 4.41 4.30
CA TRP A 108 -1.90 5.85 4.04
C TRP A 108 -2.67 6.24 2.77
N MET A 109 -2.47 5.51 1.66
CA MET A 109 -3.20 5.73 0.41
C MET A 109 -4.71 5.49 0.58
N PHE A 110 -5.11 4.46 1.32
CA PHE A 110 -6.51 4.14 1.60
C PHE A 110 -7.19 5.28 2.37
N ARG A 111 -6.53 5.80 3.42
CA ARG A 111 -7.09 6.83 4.30
C ARG A 111 -7.06 8.22 3.68
N SER A 112 -5.95 8.57 3.02
CA SER A 112 -5.67 9.96 2.62
C SER A 112 -5.78 10.20 1.12
N LYS A 113 -5.81 9.15 0.28
CA LYS A 113 -5.76 9.23 -1.19
C LYS A 113 -6.77 8.28 -1.85
N ALA A 114 -7.98 8.18 -1.30
CA ALA A 114 -8.99 7.18 -1.69
C ALA A 114 -9.28 7.12 -3.20
N VAL A 115 -9.26 8.27 -3.90
CA VAL A 115 -9.46 8.36 -5.36
C VAL A 115 -8.37 7.61 -6.13
N HIS A 116 -7.13 7.63 -5.65
CA HIS A 116 -5.98 7.00 -6.29
C HIS A 116 -5.68 5.60 -5.77
N TYR A 117 -6.18 5.27 -4.56
CA TYR A 117 -5.93 4.00 -3.89
C TYR A 117 -6.25 2.79 -4.77
N ALA A 118 -7.42 2.77 -5.42
CA ALA A 118 -7.83 1.63 -6.25
C ALA A 118 -6.85 1.36 -7.41
N ALA A 119 -6.34 2.42 -8.05
CA ALA A 119 -5.35 2.29 -9.11
C ALA A 119 -3.99 1.80 -8.57
N ALA A 120 -3.55 2.38 -7.47
CA ALA A 120 -2.29 2.02 -6.81
C ALA A 120 -2.29 0.57 -6.33
N ARG A 121 -3.40 0.13 -5.73
CA ARG A 121 -3.61 -1.26 -5.30
C ARG A 121 -3.62 -2.21 -6.49
N THR A 122 -4.39 -1.93 -7.54
CA THR A 122 -4.40 -2.79 -8.73
C THR A 122 -3.03 -2.90 -9.35
N TRP A 123 -2.26 -1.80 -9.40
CA TRP A 123 -0.89 -1.84 -9.86
C TRP A 123 -0.03 -2.82 -9.06
N LEU A 124 0.00 -2.67 -7.73
CA LEU A 124 0.77 -3.56 -6.86
C LEU A 124 0.33 -5.02 -7.03
N MET A 125 -0.97 -5.27 -7.06
CA MET A 125 -1.51 -6.63 -7.20
C MET A 125 -1.13 -7.29 -8.53
N VAL A 126 -1.33 -6.59 -9.65
CA VAL A 126 -1.02 -7.14 -10.98
C VAL A 126 0.47 -7.43 -11.10
N SER A 127 1.33 -6.49 -10.66
CA SER A 127 2.78 -6.70 -10.66
C SER A 127 3.17 -7.88 -9.76
N THR A 128 2.59 -8.00 -8.57
CA THR A 128 2.84 -9.13 -7.68
C THR A 128 2.43 -10.44 -8.35
N LEU A 129 1.23 -10.54 -8.94
CA LEU A 129 0.79 -11.76 -9.61
C LEU A 129 1.69 -12.15 -10.79
N ILE A 130 2.16 -11.18 -11.59
CA ILE A 130 3.14 -11.42 -12.66
C ILE A 130 4.45 -11.94 -12.08
N GLY A 131 4.94 -11.32 -11.00
CA GLY A 131 6.11 -11.82 -10.29
C GLY A 131 5.90 -13.21 -9.72
N LEU A 132 4.68 -13.53 -9.26
CA LEU A 132 4.34 -14.85 -8.76
C LEU A 132 4.42 -15.93 -9.87
N ILE A 133 3.94 -15.58 -11.06
CA ILE A 133 4.09 -16.43 -12.25
C ILE A 133 5.57 -16.57 -12.61
N GLY A 134 6.33 -15.48 -12.58
CA GLY A 134 7.77 -15.47 -12.85
C GLY A 134 8.56 -16.47 -12.02
N PHE A 135 8.43 -16.44 -10.68
CA PHE A 135 9.17 -17.37 -9.82
C PHE A 135 8.74 -18.83 -10.01
N THR A 136 7.48 -19.05 -10.42
CA THR A 136 6.95 -20.41 -10.62
C THR A 136 7.48 -20.99 -11.92
N LEU A 137 7.61 -20.18 -12.97
CA LEU A 137 8.11 -20.61 -14.28
C LEU A 137 9.63 -20.64 -14.38
N MET A 138 10.32 -19.82 -13.58
CA MET A 138 11.78 -19.75 -13.55
C MET A 138 12.28 -19.76 -12.10
N PRO A 139 12.22 -20.92 -11.42
CA PRO A 139 12.83 -21.06 -10.10
C PRO A 139 14.31 -20.71 -10.22
N THR A 140 14.82 -19.84 -9.37
CA THR A 140 16.17 -19.27 -9.50
C THR A 140 16.87 -19.29 -8.16
N CYS A 141 18.03 -19.95 -8.11
CA CYS A 141 18.88 -20.02 -6.94
C CYS A 141 19.59 -18.68 -6.71
N PRO A 142 19.37 -18.04 -5.56
CA PRO A 142 20.01 -16.76 -5.23
C PRO A 142 21.51 -16.92 -4.96
N PRO A 143 22.31 -15.84 -5.11
CA PRO A 143 23.77 -15.93 -4.98
C PRO A 143 24.26 -16.53 -3.66
N ARG A 144 23.61 -16.22 -2.52
CA ARG A 144 23.98 -16.72 -1.18
C ARG A 144 23.92 -18.24 -1.02
N LEU A 145 23.13 -18.92 -1.86
CA LEU A 145 22.94 -20.37 -1.81
C LEU A 145 23.78 -21.12 -2.86
N LEU A 146 24.57 -20.39 -3.66
CA LEU A 146 25.52 -21.00 -4.58
C LEU A 146 26.69 -21.61 -3.81
N ASP A 147 27.34 -22.61 -4.44
CA ASP A 147 28.56 -23.22 -3.91
C ASP A 147 29.64 -22.16 -3.63
N ALA A 148 30.39 -22.34 -2.52
CA ALA A 148 31.38 -21.41 -2.01
C ALA A 148 32.45 -21.00 -3.04
N LYS A 149 32.73 -21.84 -4.05
CA LYS A 149 33.66 -21.50 -5.15
C LYS A 149 33.23 -20.25 -5.94
N HIS A 150 31.97 -19.87 -5.89
CA HIS A 150 31.46 -18.67 -6.55
C HIS A 150 31.71 -17.40 -5.73
N GLY A 151 32.12 -17.50 -4.47
CA GLY A 151 32.60 -16.36 -3.67
C GLY A 151 31.51 -15.49 -3.05
N PHE A 152 30.28 -16.00 -2.91
CA PHE A 152 29.22 -15.35 -2.14
C PHE A 152 29.15 -15.90 -0.72
N VAL A 153 28.79 -15.04 0.23
CA VAL A 153 28.56 -15.40 1.62
C VAL A 153 27.13 -15.04 1.99
N ASP A 154 26.44 -15.98 2.62
CA ASP A 154 25.10 -15.78 3.16
C ASP A 154 25.16 -14.93 4.43
N THR A 155 24.89 -13.62 4.29
CA THR A 155 24.87 -12.68 5.42
C THR A 155 23.79 -13.04 6.43
N MET A 156 22.63 -13.49 5.96
CA MET A 156 21.51 -13.88 6.82
C MET A 156 21.89 -15.04 7.74
N ALA A 157 22.65 -16.01 7.23
CA ALA A 157 23.20 -17.09 8.03
C ALA A 157 24.36 -16.62 8.91
N GLN A 158 25.28 -15.81 8.37
CA GLN A 158 26.44 -15.28 9.09
C GLN A 158 26.04 -14.45 10.33
N TYR A 159 24.97 -13.66 10.22
CA TYR A 159 24.50 -12.76 11.28
C TYR A 159 23.20 -13.23 11.94
N SER A 160 22.84 -14.50 11.80
CA SER A 160 21.57 -15.02 12.35
C SER A 160 21.44 -14.88 13.85
N ASP A 161 22.54 -14.79 14.60
CA ASP A 161 22.56 -14.62 16.05
C ASP A 161 21.98 -13.26 16.50
N TRP A 162 22.09 -12.24 15.65
CA TRP A 162 21.58 -10.90 15.92
C TRP A 162 20.10 -10.75 15.55
N GLY A 163 19.62 -11.59 14.63
CA GLY A 163 18.30 -11.48 14.01
C GLY A 163 17.20 -12.27 14.71
N TRP A 164 15.95 -12.00 14.32
CA TRP A 164 14.81 -12.87 14.62
C TRP A 164 14.65 -14.02 13.61
N TRP A 165 15.44 -14.00 12.54
CA TRP A 165 15.40 -15.00 11.47
C TRP A 165 16.31 -16.19 11.79
N GLY A 166 16.09 -17.31 11.09
CA GLY A 166 16.96 -18.49 11.17
C GLY A 166 17.88 -18.58 9.95
N GLY A 167 18.83 -19.51 9.96
CA GLY A 167 19.78 -19.69 8.85
C GLY A 167 19.20 -20.23 7.53
N GLN A 168 17.88 -20.19 7.32
CA GLN A 168 17.19 -20.78 6.18
C GLN A 168 16.14 -19.87 5.52
N ALA A 169 15.96 -18.62 5.97
CA ALA A 169 15.08 -17.61 5.36
C ALA A 169 15.09 -16.31 6.16
N SER A 170 14.62 -15.21 5.56
CA SER A 170 14.17 -13.99 6.26
C SER A 170 12.87 -14.15 7.06
N ALA A 171 12.28 -15.35 7.11
CA ALA A 171 11.15 -15.67 7.97
C ALA A 171 11.58 -15.84 9.44
N PRO A 172 10.70 -15.56 10.42
CA PRO A 172 10.96 -15.85 11.82
C PRO A 172 11.44 -17.30 12.02
N ARG A 173 12.31 -17.53 13.01
CA ARG A 173 12.81 -18.88 13.33
C ARG A 173 11.66 -19.91 13.37
N GLY A 174 11.84 -21.04 12.68
CA GLY A 174 10.82 -22.09 12.54
C GLY A 174 9.82 -21.92 11.38
N LEU A 175 9.79 -20.76 10.74
CA LEU A 175 8.92 -20.47 9.59
C LEU A 175 9.67 -20.44 8.25
N GLY A 176 10.97 -20.73 8.24
CA GLY A 176 11.81 -20.70 7.02
C GLY A 176 11.25 -21.57 5.90
N GLY A 177 10.70 -22.74 6.26
CA GLY A 177 10.01 -23.61 5.33
C GLY A 177 8.85 -22.94 4.60
N MET A 178 8.13 -21.98 5.21
CA MET A 178 6.99 -21.28 4.60
C MET A 178 7.37 -20.34 3.46
N THR A 179 8.66 -20.06 3.30
CA THR A 179 9.19 -19.19 2.23
C THR A 179 9.81 -20.02 1.10
N ASN A 180 9.78 -19.50 -0.13
CA ASN A 180 10.47 -20.12 -1.26
C ASN A 180 11.88 -19.53 -1.39
N GLN A 181 12.89 -20.28 -0.97
CA GLN A 181 14.30 -19.86 -1.02
C GLN A 181 14.86 -19.72 -2.44
N TYR A 182 14.24 -20.40 -3.42
CA TYR A 182 14.65 -20.45 -4.83
C TYR A 182 13.78 -19.55 -5.72
N ALA A 183 13.26 -18.45 -5.17
CA ALA A 183 12.43 -17.48 -5.88
C ALA A 183 13.15 -16.14 -6.05
N ALA A 184 14.40 -16.16 -6.53
CA ALA A 184 15.19 -14.94 -6.68
C ALA A 184 14.65 -14.03 -7.81
N MET A 185 14.25 -14.58 -8.96
CA MET A 185 13.79 -13.80 -10.10
C MET A 185 12.27 -13.90 -10.29
N PRO A 186 11.54 -12.78 -10.51
CA PRO A 186 11.97 -11.38 -10.40
C PRO A 186 12.00 -10.88 -8.94
N SER A 187 12.83 -9.88 -8.63
CA SER A 187 12.93 -9.35 -7.26
C SER A 187 11.69 -8.54 -6.84
N LEU A 188 10.79 -9.16 -6.08
CA LEU A 188 9.63 -8.48 -5.50
C LEU A 188 10.02 -7.42 -4.45
N HIS A 189 11.15 -7.58 -3.76
CA HIS A 189 11.67 -6.56 -2.83
C HIS A 189 11.95 -5.25 -3.56
N VAL A 190 12.64 -5.32 -4.69
CA VAL A 190 12.92 -4.16 -5.55
C VAL A 190 11.63 -3.62 -6.17
N GLY A 191 10.77 -4.51 -6.69
CA GLY A 191 9.48 -4.10 -7.27
C GLY A 191 8.59 -3.35 -6.28
N TRP A 192 8.36 -3.91 -5.08
CA TRP A 192 7.48 -3.31 -4.07
C TRP A 192 8.09 -2.03 -3.48
N SER A 193 9.41 -1.99 -3.28
CA SER A 193 10.07 -0.77 -2.82
C SER A 193 10.00 0.35 -3.86
N LEU A 194 10.12 0.03 -5.16
CA LEU A 194 9.89 0.97 -6.24
C LEU A 194 8.45 1.48 -6.24
N TRP A 195 7.46 0.60 -6.09
CA TRP A 195 6.07 0.99 -5.99
C TRP A 195 5.84 1.96 -4.81
N CYS A 196 6.38 1.65 -3.63
CA CYS A 196 6.32 2.52 -2.45
C CYS A 196 6.97 3.89 -2.75
N GLY A 197 8.14 3.85 -3.38
CA GLY A 197 8.89 5.04 -3.78
C GLY A 197 8.10 5.95 -4.71
N VAL A 198 7.47 5.38 -5.74
CA VAL A 198 6.61 6.12 -6.68
C VAL A 198 5.37 6.68 -5.98
N MET A 199 4.74 5.95 -5.06
CA MET A 199 3.60 6.47 -4.29
C MET A 199 4.00 7.69 -3.45
N LEU A 200 5.15 7.62 -2.78
CA LEU A 200 5.69 8.73 -1.98
C LEU A 200 6.09 9.92 -2.85
N TRP A 201 6.78 9.69 -3.96
CA TRP A 201 7.19 10.74 -4.89
C TRP A 201 5.99 11.49 -5.48
N LYS A 202 4.97 10.74 -5.93
CA LYS A 202 3.81 11.28 -6.64
C LYS A 202 2.78 11.92 -5.72
N TYR A 203 2.50 11.30 -4.56
CA TYR A 203 1.40 11.73 -3.68
C TYR A 203 1.87 12.34 -2.36
N GLY A 204 3.16 12.23 -2.05
CA GLY A 204 3.82 12.95 -0.97
C GLY A 204 3.94 14.44 -1.28
N ARG A 205 3.73 15.28 -0.26
CA ARG A 205 3.68 16.74 -0.42
C ARG A 205 4.98 17.45 -0.04
N THR A 206 5.88 16.76 0.67
CA THR A 206 7.12 17.35 1.20
C THR A 206 8.33 16.94 0.37
N PRO A 207 9.39 17.77 0.32
CA PRO A 207 10.67 17.39 -0.28
C PRO A 207 11.24 16.11 0.34
N LEU A 208 11.08 15.95 1.66
CA LEU A 208 11.50 14.73 2.37
C LEU A 208 10.78 13.48 1.84
N ALA A 209 9.45 13.51 1.65
CA ALA A 209 8.73 12.36 1.12
C ALA A 209 9.20 11.99 -0.29
N LYS A 210 9.55 12.98 -1.11
CA LYS A 210 10.13 12.77 -2.44
C LYS A 210 11.53 12.16 -2.36
N ALA A 211 12.40 12.70 -1.51
CA ALA A 211 13.74 12.17 -1.29
C ALA A 211 13.67 10.71 -0.81
N VAL A 212 12.85 10.42 0.21
CA VAL A 212 12.61 9.04 0.69
C VAL A 212 12.07 8.16 -0.43
N GLY A 213 11.19 8.69 -1.29
CA GLY A 213 10.64 7.97 -2.42
C GLY A 213 11.68 7.50 -3.45
N VAL A 214 12.82 8.19 -3.55
CA VAL A 214 13.94 7.80 -4.41
C VAL A 214 14.95 6.93 -3.65
N ILE A 215 15.30 7.33 -2.43
CA ILE A 215 16.33 6.66 -1.62
C ILE A 215 15.89 5.24 -1.25
N TYR A 216 14.63 5.05 -0.86
CA TYR A 216 14.13 3.76 -0.39
C TYR A 216 14.31 2.60 -1.40
N PRO A 217 13.86 2.70 -2.68
CA PRO A 217 14.08 1.64 -3.65
C PRO A 217 15.56 1.45 -4.04
N LEU A 218 16.33 2.53 -4.14
CA LEU A 218 17.77 2.42 -4.44
C LEU A 218 18.51 1.69 -3.32
N PHE A 219 18.26 2.08 -2.07
CA PHE A 219 18.87 1.44 -0.91
C PHE A 219 18.42 -0.02 -0.78
N THR A 220 17.13 -0.31 -1.02
CA THR A 220 16.64 -1.70 -1.05
C THR A 220 17.35 -2.53 -2.11
N THR A 221 17.63 -1.97 -3.29
CA THR A 221 18.38 -2.64 -4.36
C THR A 221 19.81 -2.97 -3.93
N ILE A 222 20.49 -2.02 -3.28
CA ILE A 222 21.83 -2.25 -2.72
C ILE A 222 21.80 -3.34 -1.64
N VAL A 223 20.82 -3.29 -0.73
CA VAL A 223 20.67 -4.26 0.37
C VAL A 223 20.48 -5.67 -0.17
N VAL A 224 19.58 -5.88 -1.16
CA VAL A 224 19.32 -7.24 -1.67
C VAL A 224 20.52 -7.86 -2.38
N MET A 225 21.34 -7.04 -3.05
CA MET A 225 22.58 -7.49 -3.70
C MET A 225 23.69 -7.71 -2.67
N GLY A 226 23.88 -6.79 -1.71
CA GLY A 226 24.87 -6.90 -0.65
C GLY A 226 24.62 -8.08 0.29
N THR A 227 23.36 -8.44 0.51
CA THR A 227 23.00 -9.66 1.28
C THR A 227 23.00 -10.93 0.42
N ALA A 228 23.43 -10.83 -0.85
CA ALA A 228 23.47 -11.94 -1.81
C ALA A 228 22.11 -12.65 -2.00
N ASN A 229 21.01 -11.93 -1.78
CA ASN A 229 19.66 -12.45 -1.96
C ASN A 229 19.17 -12.38 -3.40
N HIS A 230 19.72 -11.48 -4.20
CA HIS A 230 19.32 -11.22 -5.57
C HIS A 230 20.53 -10.87 -6.45
N TYR A 231 20.51 -11.34 -7.69
CA TYR A 231 21.38 -10.84 -8.77
C TYR A 231 20.93 -9.43 -9.20
N PHE A 232 21.80 -8.71 -9.92
CA PHE A 232 21.41 -7.42 -10.49
C PHE A 232 20.27 -7.57 -11.51
N LEU A 233 20.31 -8.63 -12.33
CA LEU A 233 19.26 -8.97 -13.29
C LEU A 233 17.91 -9.26 -12.61
N ASP A 234 17.90 -9.79 -11.39
CA ASP A 234 16.66 -9.97 -10.62
C ASP A 234 16.02 -8.62 -10.29
N ALA A 235 16.85 -7.63 -9.92
CA ALA A 235 16.41 -6.27 -9.64
C ALA A 235 15.83 -5.60 -10.90
N VAL A 236 16.53 -5.74 -12.03
CA VAL A 236 16.05 -5.24 -13.34
C VAL A 236 14.72 -5.89 -13.71
N ALA A 237 14.60 -7.21 -13.56
CA ALA A 237 13.36 -7.94 -13.81
C ALA A 237 12.22 -7.46 -12.88
N GLY A 238 12.52 -7.19 -11.61
CA GLY A 238 11.56 -6.61 -10.66
C GLY A 238 11.04 -5.23 -11.10
N VAL A 239 11.93 -4.35 -11.58
CA VAL A 239 11.55 -3.05 -12.15
C VAL A 239 10.70 -3.23 -13.41
N ALA A 240 11.11 -4.13 -14.31
CA ALA A 240 10.39 -4.42 -15.55
C ALA A 240 8.97 -4.93 -15.27
N VAL A 241 8.81 -5.87 -14.33
CA VAL A 241 7.50 -6.38 -13.88
C VAL A 241 6.64 -5.25 -13.34
N MET A 242 7.22 -4.33 -12.56
CA MET A 242 6.50 -3.18 -12.05
C MET A 242 6.06 -2.23 -13.18
N GLY A 243 6.90 -2.04 -14.21
CA GLY A 243 6.56 -1.31 -15.43
C GLY A 243 5.41 -1.95 -16.21
N VAL A 244 5.47 -3.25 -16.48
CA VAL A 244 4.40 -4.00 -17.16
C VAL A 244 3.10 -3.93 -16.36
N GLY A 245 3.16 -4.15 -15.05
CA GLY A 245 1.98 -4.04 -14.19
C GLY A 245 1.36 -2.65 -14.22
N LEU A 246 2.16 -1.58 -14.34
CA LEU A 246 1.66 -0.21 -14.47
C LEU A 246 0.86 -0.03 -15.77
N LEU A 247 1.38 -0.55 -16.88
CA LEU A 247 0.72 -0.50 -18.19
C LEU A 247 -0.61 -1.26 -18.16
N LEU A 248 -0.67 -2.37 -17.42
CA LEU A 248 -1.85 -3.22 -17.29
C LEU A 248 -2.93 -2.69 -16.34
N VAL A 249 -2.66 -1.65 -15.55
CA VAL A 249 -3.66 -1.09 -14.60
C VAL A 249 -4.96 -0.70 -15.31
N LYS A 250 -4.86 0.06 -16.41
CA LYS A 250 -6.04 0.56 -17.14
C LYS A 250 -6.87 -0.58 -17.74
N PRO A 251 -6.30 -1.52 -18.53
CA PRO A 251 -7.10 -2.62 -19.10
C PRO A 251 -7.68 -3.55 -18.02
N VAL A 252 -6.91 -3.89 -16.98
CA VAL A 252 -7.40 -4.76 -15.88
C VAL A 252 -8.57 -4.13 -15.15
N ARG A 253 -8.49 -2.83 -14.82
CA ARG A 253 -9.61 -2.12 -14.16
C ARG A 253 -10.85 -2.07 -15.05
N ARG A 254 -10.70 -1.78 -16.35
CA ARG A 254 -11.82 -1.80 -17.30
C ARG A 254 -12.47 -3.18 -17.39
N ALA A 255 -11.68 -4.24 -17.41
CA ALA A 255 -12.18 -5.61 -17.41
C ALA A 255 -12.95 -5.92 -16.12
N ALA A 256 -12.39 -5.57 -14.96
CA ALA A 256 -13.05 -5.75 -13.67
C ALA A 256 -14.37 -4.97 -13.56
N ASP A 257 -14.41 -3.73 -14.06
CA ASP A 257 -15.62 -2.90 -14.07
C ASP A 257 -16.71 -3.50 -14.97
N ARG A 258 -16.34 -4.06 -16.14
CA ARG A 258 -17.27 -4.78 -17.03
C ARG A 258 -17.83 -6.03 -16.37
N ILE A 259 -16.98 -6.84 -15.74
CA ILE A 259 -17.40 -8.06 -15.03
C ILE A 259 -18.36 -7.69 -13.89
N LYS A 260 -18.00 -6.68 -13.09
CA LYS A 260 -18.87 -6.19 -12.01
C LYS A 260 -20.19 -5.63 -12.54
N GLY A 261 -20.18 -4.96 -13.68
CA GLY A 261 -21.39 -4.48 -14.36
C GLY A 261 -22.32 -5.62 -14.78
N ARG A 262 -21.77 -6.76 -15.25
CA ARG A 262 -22.54 -7.96 -15.62
C ARG A 262 -23.06 -8.74 -14.40
N LEU A 263 -22.32 -8.72 -13.29
CA LEU A 263 -22.69 -9.41 -12.05
C LEU A 263 -23.61 -8.58 -11.14
N ARG A 264 -23.85 -7.30 -11.46
CA ARG A 264 -24.87 -6.51 -10.75
C ARG A 264 -26.25 -7.06 -11.13
N PRO A 265 -27.06 -7.52 -10.17
CA PRO A 265 -28.40 -8.00 -10.47
C PRO A 265 -29.19 -6.90 -11.19
N VAL A 266 -29.97 -7.27 -12.20
CA VAL A 266 -30.96 -6.42 -12.90
C VAL A 266 -32.14 -6.09 -11.95
N ALA A 267 -31.87 -5.81 -10.67
CA ALA A 267 -32.87 -5.46 -9.67
C ALA A 267 -33.29 -3.98 -9.76
N ALA A 268 -32.72 -3.19 -10.68
CA ALA A 268 -33.03 -1.77 -10.84
C ALA A 268 -33.96 -1.44 -12.01
N VAL A 269 -34.40 -2.42 -12.82
CA VAL A 269 -35.38 -2.18 -13.90
C VAL A 269 -36.82 -2.43 -13.44
N ALA A 270 -37.04 -3.11 -12.32
CA ALA A 270 -38.38 -3.40 -11.79
C ALA A 270 -38.91 -2.41 -10.72
N GLY A 271 -38.19 -1.31 -10.45
CA GLY A 271 -38.57 -0.33 -9.41
C GLY A 271 -39.12 1.01 -9.93
N GLY A 272 -39.13 1.24 -11.25
CA GLY A 272 -39.49 2.52 -11.86
C GLY A 272 -40.97 2.70 -12.21
N GLY A 273 -41.82 1.70 -11.99
CA GLY A 273 -43.23 1.74 -12.35
C GLY A 273 -44.15 1.63 -11.14
N ARG A 274 -44.24 2.69 -10.33
CA ARG A 274 -45.34 2.98 -9.37
C ARG A 274 -45.04 4.25 -8.56
N SER A 275 -45.14 5.42 -9.18
CA SER A 275 -45.53 6.65 -8.47
C SER A 275 -45.91 7.76 -9.47
N ALA A 276 -47.19 7.79 -9.85
CA ALA A 276 -47.93 8.98 -10.29
C ALA A 276 -49.39 8.58 -10.54
N ALA A 277 -50.13 8.24 -9.49
CA ALA A 277 -51.58 8.10 -9.54
C ALA A 277 -52.18 8.51 -8.20
N THR A 278 -52.07 9.80 -7.90
CA THR A 278 -52.81 10.55 -6.88
C THR A 278 -52.67 12.01 -7.32
N GLY A 279 -53.70 12.78 -7.63
CA GLY A 279 -55.13 12.62 -7.60
C GLY A 279 -55.66 14.03 -7.69
N GLN A 280 -56.42 14.37 -8.73
CA GLN A 280 -57.23 15.57 -8.70
C GLN A 280 -58.56 15.27 -9.39
N ARG A 281 -59.57 15.24 -8.52
CA ARG A 281 -61.00 15.19 -8.87
C ARG A 281 -61.33 16.40 -9.74
N SER A 282 -62.04 16.16 -10.83
CA SER A 282 -62.96 17.13 -11.42
C SER A 282 -64.34 16.50 -11.34
N ALA A 283 -65.17 17.04 -10.46
CA ALA A 283 -66.61 16.96 -10.59
C ALA A 283 -67.03 18.09 -11.55
N ASP A 284 -67.94 17.76 -12.46
CA ASP A 284 -69.08 18.56 -12.93
C ASP A 284 -69.30 18.42 -14.44
N ALA A 285 -70.54 18.11 -14.77
CA ALA A 285 -71.17 18.25 -16.08
C ALA A 285 -72.27 19.32 -15.96
N PRO A 286 -72.94 19.74 -17.05
CA PRO A 286 -72.41 20.38 -18.25
C PRO A 286 -73.13 21.72 -18.54
N ALA A 287 -72.59 22.59 -19.41
CA ALA A 287 -73.39 23.41 -20.34
C ALA A 287 -72.54 24.24 -21.34
N ALA A 288 -73.00 24.18 -22.59
CA ALA A 288 -73.03 25.22 -23.63
C ALA A 288 -71.77 25.57 -24.46
N SER A 289 -71.96 25.28 -25.75
CA SER A 289 -71.27 25.76 -26.96
C SER A 289 -71.51 27.26 -27.21
N SER A 290 -70.51 28.00 -27.73
CA SER A 290 -70.47 28.33 -29.17
C SER A 290 -69.34 29.28 -29.57
N ALA A 291 -68.90 29.05 -30.81
CA ALA A 291 -68.22 29.95 -31.75
C ALA A 291 -66.74 30.28 -31.52
N THR A 292 -65.98 29.92 -32.56
CA THR A 292 -64.54 30.05 -32.74
C THR A 292 -64.18 31.42 -33.30
N GLU A 293 -63.14 32.04 -32.74
CA GLU A 293 -62.52 33.24 -33.27
C GLU A 293 -61.07 32.98 -33.74
N SER A 294 -60.71 33.84 -34.67
CA SER A 294 -59.48 34.02 -35.46
C SER A 294 -58.18 34.31 -34.69
N SER A 295 -57.06 34.26 -35.43
CA SER A 295 -56.25 35.44 -35.78
C SER A 295 -54.74 35.31 -35.60
N ILE A 296 -54.06 36.06 -36.46
CA ILE A 296 -52.63 36.17 -36.76
C ILE A 296 -52.02 37.33 -35.95
N VAL A 297 -50.87 37.05 -35.33
CA VAL A 297 -49.62 37.84 -35.22
C VAL A 297 -49.70 39.38 -35.18
N SER A 298 -49.21 40.00 -34.10
CA SER A 298 -48.01 40.90 -34.11
C SER A 298 -47.78 41.69 -32.82
N ALA A 299 -46.49 41.78 -32.47
CA ALA A 299 -45.72 42.94 -32.01
C ALA A 299 -46.07 43.69 -30.71
N GLY A 300 -44.99 44.09 -30.01
CA GLY A 300 -44.93 45.41 -29.38
C GLY A 300 -44.49 45.44 -27.92
N CYS A 301 -43.22 45.76 -27.69
CA CYS A 301 -42.70 46.25 -26.41
C CYS A 301 -43.37 47.58 -26.01
N GLN A 302 -43.50 47.85 -24.70
CA GLN A 302 -42.73 48.89 -23.97
C GLN A 302 -43.36 49.24 -22.61
N THR A 303 -42.49 49.29 -21.58
CA THR A 303 -42.41 50.23 -20.44
C THR A 303 -43.68 50.81 -19.80
N SER A 304 -43.77 50.81 -18.47
CA SER A 304 -43.26 51.89 -17.59
C SER A 304 -43.72 51.75 -16.13
N ALA A 305 -42.96 52.42 -15.24
CA ALA A 305 -43.30 53.08 -13.96
C ALA A 305 -44.57 52.65 -13.19
N GLY A 306 -44.58 52.45 -11.87
CA GLY A 306 -43.75 52.95 -10.78
C GLY A 306 -44.68 53.52 -9.70
N GLU A 307 -44.52 53.14 -8.43
CA GLU A 307 -45.02 53.87 -7.23
C GLU A 307 -44.47 53.15 -5.97
N ARG A 308 -43.66 53.78 -5.09
CA ARG A 308 -43.93 54.82 -4.07
C ARG A 308 -44.45 54.23 -2.73
N ILE A 309 -43.52 54.00 -1.76
CA ILE A 309 -43.44 54.48 -0.33
C ILE A 309 -44.68 54.20 0.59
N PRO A 310 -44.67 54.00 1.96
CA PRO A 310 -43.65 54.36 2.99
C PRO A 310 -43.51 53.44 4.26
N HIS A 311 -42.66 53.91 5.21
CA HIS A 311 -42.73 53.76 6.69
C HIS A 311 -42.22 52.43 7.30
N GLN A 312 -41.59 52.36 8.48
CA GLN A 312 -41.28 53.32 9.54
C GLN A 312 -40.13 52.79 10.43
N ARG A 313 -39.44 53.73 11.08
CA ARG A 313 -38.34 53.64 12.05
C ARG A 313 -38.75 53.02 13.40
N LYS A 314 -37.85 52.32 14.09
CA LYS A 314 -37.64 52.46 15.56
C LYS A 314 -36.23 52.05 16.02
N LEU A 315 -35.66 52.92 16.85
CA LEU A 315 -34.37 52.88 17.56
C LEU A 315 -34.54 52.28 18.96
N GLY A 316 -33.44 51.77 19.51
CA GLY A 316 -33.21 51.57 20.96
C GLY A 316 -31.94 50.73 21.16
N ALA A 317 -30.76 51.31 21.39
CA ALA A 317 -30.19 51.64 22.72
C ALA A 317 -30.11 50.38 23.63
N GLY A 318 -28.95 49.79 23.90
CA GLY A 318 -27.89 50.32 24.75
C GLY A 318 -27.36 49.19 25.69
N PRO A 319 -26.32 49.40 26.52
CA PRO A 319 -25.06 48.64 26.38
C PRO A 319 -24.54 47.93 27.67
N GLY A 320 -23.39 47.24 27.53
CA GLY A 320 -22.46 46.87 28.62
C GLY A 320 -22.61 45.43 29.11
N GLY A 321 -21.58 44.66 29.44
CA GLY A 321 -20.13 44.86 29.59
C GLY A 321 -19.61 43.82 30.59
N LYS A 322 -18.41 43.25 30.35
CA LYS A 322 -17.35 42.81 31.31
C LYS A 322 -17.76 41.97 32.55
N SER A 323 -17.03 41.00 33.11
CA SER A 323 -15.74 40.34 32.93
C SER A 323 -15.64 39.28 34.07
N ALA A 324 -14.74 38.30 33.89
CA ALA A 324 -13.84 37.73 34.90
C ALA A 324 -14.28 36.62 35.90
N ASP A 325 -13.25 35.79 36.17
CA ASP A 325 -12.88 35.04 37.38
C ASP A 325 -13.22 33.53 37.53
N GLY A 326 -12.14 32.73 37.72
CA GLY A 326 -12.14 31.38 38.31
C GLY A 326 -12.16 31.44 39.85
N PRO A 327 -11.51 30.53 40.64
CA PRO A 327 -10.67 29.35 40.35
C PRO A 327 -10.91 28.13 41.31
N GLY A 328 -9.98 27.14 41.32
CA GLY A 328 -9.70 26.19 42.43
C GLY A 328 -10.24 24.74 42.26
N THR A 329 -9.68 23.63 42.77
CA THR A 329 -8.50 23.24 43.59
C THR A 329 -8.37 21.69 43.52
N GLY A 330 -7.18 21.10 43.76
CA GLY A 330 -6.98 19.63 43.99
C GLY A 330 -7.46 19.15 45.38
N PRO A 331 -7.15 17.92 45.92
CA PRO A 331 -5.86 17.18 45.81
C PRO A 331 -5.84 15.60 45.89
N ARG A 332 -4.62 15.03 45.69
CA ARG A 332 -3.91 13.85 46.30
C ARG A 332 -4.53 12.44 46.52
N GLY A 333 -3.70 11.41 46.26
CA GLY A 333 -3.71 10.09 46.93
C GLY A 333 -2.69 9.08 46.35
N SER A 334 -1.88 8.44 47.20
CA SER A 334 -0.74 7.52 46.91
C SER A 334 -0.95 6.11 47.53
N LYS A 335 -0.07 5.14 47.18
CA LYS A 335 0.20 3.77 47.75
C LYS A 335 -0.24 2.60 46.84
N ASP A 336 0.39 1.42 46.73
CA ASP A 336 1.58 0.77 47.30
C ASP A 336 1.87 -0.54 46.48
N ALA A 337 3.06 -1.14 46.70
CA ALA A 337 3.42 -2.58 46.63
C ALA A 337 3.99 -3.23 45.32
N GLY A 338 5.21 -3.79 45.45
CA GLY A 338 5.68 -5.03 44.79
C GLY A 338 5.92 -6.11 45.86
N PRO A 339 6.75 -7.17 45.68
CA PRO A 339 7.29 -7.83 44.47
C PRO A 339 7.16 -9.39 44.48
N ALA A 340 7.50 -10.07 43.39
CA ALA A 340 7.79 -11.53 43.32
C ALA A 340 8.58 -11.79 42.02
N GLY A 341 9.54 -12.71 41.87
CA GLY A 341 10.16 -13.73 42.73
C GLY A 341 11.33 -14.36 41.96
N SER A 342 12.29 -14.93 42.68
CA SER A 342 13.44 -15.67 42.14
C SER A 342 13.07 -17.13 41.86
N ALA A 343 13.71 -17.75 40.87
CA ALA A 343 13.99 -19.19 40.86
C ALA A 343 15.12 -19.48 39.85
N ALA A 344 16.28 -19.84 40.40
CA ALA A 344 17.37 -20.51 39.72
C ALA A 344 17.12 -22.03 39.77
N LEU A 345 17.45 -22.74 38.69
CA LEU A 345 17.71 -24.19 38.73
C LEU A 345 18.86 -24.49 37.76
N ASP A 346 20.02 -24.73 38.36
CA ASP A 346 21.15 -25.45 37.77
C ASP A 346 20.92 -26.96 37.85
N GLY A 347 21.55 -27.69 36.92
CA GLY A 347 22.03 -29.04 37.17
C GLY A 347 21.36 -30.15 36.37
N PHE A 348 21.91 -30.46 35.19
CA PHE A 348 22.19 -31.84 34.77
C PHE A 348 23.31 -31.80 33.72
N GLY A 349 24.48 -32.27 34.14
CA GLY A 349 25.61 -32.56 33.27
C GLY A 349 25.69 -34.05 33.00
N ASP A 350 26.01 -34.38 31.75
CA ASP A 350 26.68 -35.58 31.23
C ASP A 350 26.87 -35.24 29.73
N GLY A 351 28.04 -35.22 29.10
CA GLY A 351 29.27 -35.98 29.31
C GLY A 351 29.57 -36.73 28.01
N ALA A 352 30.22 -36.08 27.03
CA ALA A 352 31.07 -36.73 26.01
C ALA A 352 31.58 -35.72 24.96
N ALA A 353 32.82 -35.27 25.12
CA ALA A 353 33.67 -34.80 24.05
C ALA A 353 34.98 -35.58 24.14
N ALA A 354 35.42 -36.22 23.05
CA ALA A 354 36.79 -36.14 22.53
C ALA A 354 37.12 -37.21 21.47
N ALA A 355 37.50 -36.69 20.31
CA ALA A 355 38.73 -36.99 19.59
C ALA A 355 38.88 -38.36 18.87
N ALA A 356 38.73 -38.25 17.55
CA ALA A 356 39.44 -39.05 16.57
C ALA A 356 40.97 -38.86 16.63
N ARG A 357 41.69 -39.98 16.65
CA ARG A 357 43.05 -40.23 16.10
C ARG A 357 42.92 -41.63 15.48
N GLY A 358 43.26 -41.93 14.24
CA GLY A 358 44.44 -41.57 13.47
C GLY A 358 45.35 -42.81 13.33
N ALA A 359 45.56 -43.25 12.08
CA ALA A 359 46.64 -44.13 11.57
C ALA A 359 46.46 -45.67 11.56
N ALA A 360 46.24 -46.17 10.33
CA ALA A 360 47.05 -47.17 9.60
C ALA A 360 47.83 -48.25 10.38
N ARG A 361 47.55 -49.53 10.05
CA ARG A 361 48.48 -50.50 9.42
C ARG A 361 47.84 -51.89 9.32
N THR A 362 48.21 -52.57 8.23
CA THR A 362 48.07 -54.01 7.86
C THR A 362 46.68 -54.57 7.66
#